data_AF-A0A938Y1K5-F1
#
_entry.id   AF-A0A938Y1K5-F1
#
_cell.length_a   1.000
_cell.length_b   1.000
_cell.length_c   1.000
_cell.angle_alpha   90.00
_cell.angle_beta   90.00
_cell.angle_gamma   90.00
#
_symmetry.space_group_name_H-M   'P 1'
#
loop_
_entity.id
_entity.type
_entity.pdbx_description
1 polymer ?
#
loop_
_entity_poly.entity_id
_entity_poly.type
_entity_poly.pdbx_seq_one_letter_code
_entity_poly.pdbx_strand_id
1 'polypeptide(L)'
;MASTINELFDELQEMTVALRNELVQSGDGVEITERVQALINGRKTVLAQLGKQLGQLADTEPYRAKFEQWKEVETAIEKMISDAMEELSQKIKGSKQKRTLTRQYHSYLRVMPYGSFIDKKK
;
A
#
# COMPACT_ATOMS: atom_id res chain seq x y z
N MET A 1 26.45 -22.29 3.16
CA MET A 1 27.14 -21.42 4.14
C MET A 1 26.05 -20.79 4.98
N ALA A 2 26.08 -20.93 6.32
CA ALA A 2 25.06 -20.33 7.17
C ALA A 2 25.27 -18.82 7.21
N SER A 3 24.31 -18.04 6.73
CA SER A 3 24.34 -16.58 6.77
C SER A 3 24.40 -16.12 8.23
N THR A 4 25.25 -15.15 8.50
CA THR A 4 25.36 -14.57 9.85
C THR A 4 24.15 -13.69 10.16
N ILE A 5 23.81 -13.53 11.43
CA ILE A 5 22.66 -12.69 11.85
C ILE A 5 22.80 -11.25 11.36
N ASN A 6 24.04 -10.77 11.25
CA ASN A 6 24.33 -9.45 10.69
C ASN A 6 23.97 -9.37 9.21
N GLU A 7 24.36 -10.36 8.41
CA GLU A 7 23.98 -10.45 7.00
C GLU A 7 22.47 -10.52 6.82
N LEU A 8 21.75 -11.24 7.69
CA LEU A 8 20.28 -11.29 7.62
C LEU A 8 19.62 -9.94 7.94
N PHE A 9 20.18 -9.16 8.87
CA PHE A 9 19.69 -7.80 9.15
C PHE A 9 19.97 -6.85 7.99
N ASP A 10 21.15 -6.96 7.37
CA ASP A 10 21.52 -6.13 6.23
C ASP A 10 20.62 -6.46 5.01
N GLU A 11 20.39 -7.75 4.73
CA GLU A 11 19.50 -8.23 3.67
C GLU A 11 18.03 -7.81 3.91
N LEU A 12 17.58 -7.87 5.17
CA LEU A 12 16.26 -7.39 5.58
C LEU A 12 16.12 -5.88 5.34
N GLN A 13 17.14 -5.10 5.67
CA GLN A 13 17.15 -3.67 5.49
C GLN A 13 17.13 -3.30 4.00
N GLU A 14 17.97 -3.93 3.18
CA GLU A 14 17.98 -3.75 1.73
C GLU A 14 16.62 -4.06 1.11
N MET A 15 15.99 -5.17 1.49
CA MET A 15 14.65 -5.51 1.00
C MET A 15 13.59 -4.50 1.44
N THR A 16 13.64 -3.98 2.68
CA THR A 16 12.70 -2.93 3.11
C THR A 16 12.90 -1.61 2.37
N VAL A 17 14.14 -1.24 2.06
CA VAL A 17 14.44 -0.04 1.27
C VAL A 17 13.99 -0.21 -0.18
N ALA A 18 14.23 -1.39 -0.77
CA ALA A 18 13.75 -1.72 -2.11
C ALA A 18 12.22 -1.65 -2.19
N LEU A 19 11.51 -2.19 -1.20
CA LEU A 19 10.05 -2.17 -1.12
C LEU A 19 9.53 -0.73 -1.00
N ARG A 20 10.18 0.12 -0.18
CA ARG A 20 9.85 1.55 -0.10
C ARG A 20 10.05 2.26 -1.43
N ASN A 21 11.16 2.03 -2.11
CA ASN A 21 11.46 2.69 -3.39
C ASN A 21 10.47 2.28 -4.49
N GLU A 22 10.14 1.00 -4.57
CA GLU A 22 9.10 0.49 -5.45
C GLU A 22 7.76 1.17 -5.14
N LEU A 23 7.34 1.23 -3.86
CA LEU A 23 6.09 1.91 -3.46
C LEU A 23 6.04 3.41 -3.84
N VAL A 24 7.17 4.12 -3.82
CA VAL A 24 7.24 5.54 -4.23
C VAL A 24 7.16 5.69 -5.76
N GLN A 25 7.81 4.80 -6.51
CA GLN A 25 7.87 4.87 -7.98
C GLN A 25 6.60 4.33 -8.66
N SER A 26 5.79 3.59 -7.91
CA SER A 26 4.53 2.96 -8.30
C SER A 26 3.40 3.95 -8.61
N GLY A 27 3.56 4.78 -9.63
CA GLY A 27 2.53 5.74 -10.07
C GLY A 27 1.29 5.09 -10.73
N ASP A 28 1.41 3.87 -11.28
CA ASP A 28 0.33 3.24 -12.06
C ASP A 28 0.26 1.69 -11.89
N GLY A 29 -0.32 1.28 -10.77
CA GLY A 29 -1.41 0.28 -10.69
C GLY A 29 -1.27 -1.19 -11.09
N VAL A 30 -0.41 -1.65 -12.00
CA VAL A 30 -0.54 -3.04 -12.54
C VAL A 30 0.74 -3.88 -12.52
N GLU A 31 1.88 -3.38 -12.98
CA GLU A 31 3.15 -4.15 -13.02
C GLU A 31 3.82 -4.30 -11.64
N ILE A 32 3.42 -3.47 -10.69
CA ILE A 32 3.98 -3.37 -9.34
C ILE A 32 3.67 -4.62 -8.51
N THR A 33 2.59 -5.34 -8.83
CA THR A 33 2.08 -6.42 -7.97
C THR A 33 3.04 -7.60 -7.85
N GLU A 34 3.63 -8.10 -8.94
CA GLU A 34 4.48 -9.30 -8.89
C GLU A 34 5.84 -9.04 -8.21
N ARG A 35 6.48 -7.90 -8.51
CA ARG A 35 7.77 -7.53 -7.89
C ARG A 35 7.62 -7.20 -6.42
N VAL A 36 6.60 -6.44 -6.04
CA VAL A 36 6.31 -6.16 -4.63
C VAL A 36 5.94 -7.44 -3.89
N GLN A 37 5.16 -8.34 -4.51
CA GLN A 37 4.84 -9.64 -3.92
C GLN A 37 6.09 -10.50 -3.70
N ALA A 38 7.02 -10.52 -4.67
CA ALA A 38 8.30 -11.22 -4.54
C ALA A 38 9.14 -10.65 -3.39
N LEU A 39 9.24 -9.32 -3.27
CA LEU A 39 9.94 -8.64 -2.17
C LEU A 39 9.30 -8.94 -0.81
N ILE A 40 7.96 -8.97 -0.72
CA ILE A 40 7.25 -9.33 0.50
C ILE A 40 7.54 -10.78 0.90
N ASN A 41 7.52 -11.70 -0.07
CA ASN A 41 7.79 -13.12 0.19
C ASN A 41 9.25 -13.34 0.62
N GLY A 42 10.22 -12.71 -0.05
CA GLY A 42 11.63 -12.72 0.33
C GLY A 42 11.85 -12.18 1.75
N ARG A 43 11.20 -11.06 2.07
CA ARG A 43 11.23 -10.47 3.42
C ARG A 43 10.69 -11.42 4.49
N LYS A 44 9.57 -12.10 4.22
CA LYS A 44 9.00 -13.09 5.15
C LYS A 44 9.95 -14.26 5.39
N THR A 45 10.64 -14.73 4.35
CA THR A 45 11.61 -15.82 4.49
C THR A 45 12.81 -15.40 5.33
N VAL A 46 13.34 -14.20 5.11
CA VAL A 46 14.46 -13.67 5.90
C VAL A 46 14.04 -13.44 7.35
N LEU A 47 12.85 -12.87 7.62
CA LEU A 47 12.32 -12.73 8.98
C LEU A 47 12.17 -14.07 9.70
N ALA A 48 11.70 -15.11 9.00
CA ALA A 48 11.57 -16.44 9.57
C ALA A 48 12.94 -17.06 9.92
N GLN A 49 13.97 -16.80 9.11
CA GLN A 49 15.34 -17.24 9.40
C GLN A 49 15.94 -16.46 10.56
N LEU A 50 15.74 -15.15 10.60
CA LEU A 50 16.21 -14.25 11.65
C LEU A 50 15.58 -14.61 12.99
N GLY A 51 14.27 -14.89 13.02
CA GLY A 51 13.57 -15.36 14.22
C GLY A 51 14.08 -16.73 14.71
N LYS A 52 14.42 -17.65 13.81
CA LYS A 52 15.02 -18.94 14.18
C LYS A 52 16.42 -18.79 14.76
N GLN A 53 17.25 -17.92 14.18
CA GLN A 53 18.62 -17.69 14.66
C GLN A 53 18.65 -16.91 15.98
N LEU A 54 17.80 -15.89 16.13
CA LEU A 54 17.66 -15.14 17.39
C LEU A 54 17.08 -16.01 18.51
N GLY A 55 16.13 -16.90 18.20
CA GLY A 55 15.57 -17.84 19.19
C GLY A 55 16.56 -18.90 19.68
N GLN A 56 17.68 -19.09 18.97
CA GLN A 56 18.78 -19.99 19.37
C GLN A 56 19.87 -19.28 20.18
N LEU A 57 19.86 -17.94 20.21
CA LEU A 57 20.82 -17.15 20.98
C LEU A 57 20.33 -16.96 22.42
N ALA A 58 21.24 -17.09 23.36
CA ALA A 58 20.99 -16.78 24.77
C ALA A 58 20.98 -15.26 25.04
N ASP A 59 21.65 -14.47 24.19
CA ASP A 59 21.71 -13.02 24.30
C ASP A 59 21.41 -12.35 22.95
N THR A 60 20.34 -11.56 22.92
CA THR A 60 19.87 -10.81 21.76
C THR A 60 20.06 -9.30 21.91
N GLU A 61 20.55 -8.82 23.06
CA GLU A 61 20.77 -7.39 23.31
C GLU A 61 21.65 -6.70 22.24
N PRO A 62 22.71 -7.32 21.69
CA PRO A 62 23.57 -6.68 20.69
C PRO A 62 22.84 -6.30 19.40
N TYR A 63 21.71 -6.95 19.09
CA TYR A 63 20.95 -6.73 17.86
C TYR A 63 19.79 -5.75 18.03
N ARG A 64 19.54 -5.28 19.25
CA ARG A 64 18.42 -4.38 19.57
C ARG A 64 18.48 -3.07 18.78
N ALA A 65 19.65 -2.47 18.69
CA ALA A 65 19.84 -1.23 17.93
C ALA A 65 19.54 -1.41 16.44
N LYS A 66 19.95 -2.55 15.85
CA LYS A 66 19.65 -2.88 14.45
C LYS A 66 18.15 -3.10 14.22
N PHE A 67 17.49 -3.76 15.17
CA PHE A 67 16.04 -3.94 15.12
C PHE A 67 15.29 -2.61 15.22
N GLU A 68 15.71 -1.70 16.10
CA GLU A 68 15.10 -0.37 16.23
C GLU A 68 15.24 0.45 14.94
N GLN A 69 16.42 0.45 14.31
CA GLN A 69 16.64 1.11 13.02
C GLN A 69 15.76 0.54 11.90
N TRP A 70 15.66 -0.79 11.82
CA TRP A 70 14.78 -1.44 10.86
C TRP A 70 13.31 -1.09 11.10
N LYS A 71 12.88 -1.07 12.37
CA LYS A 71 11.51 -0.75 12.76
C LYS A 71 11.14 0.68 12.38
N GLU A 72 12.04 1.65 12.49
CA GLU A 72 11.78 3.02 12.03
C GLU A 72 11.45 3.05 10.53
N VAL A 73 12.24 2.34 9.71
CA VAL A 73 11.98 2.24 8.26
C VAL A 73 10.64 1.57 7.99
N GLU A 74 10.30 0.52 8.73
CA GLU A 74 9.01 -0.16 8.60
C GLU A 74 7.83 0.74 8.96
N THR A 75 7.90 1.48 10.08
CA THR A 75 6.83 2.40 10.47
C THR A 75 6.61 3.50 9.43
N ALA A 76 7.66 3.94 8.73
CA ALA A 76 7.51 4.88 7.63
C ALA A 76 6.76 4.27 6.44
N ILE A 77 7.03 2.99 6.11
CA ILE A 77 6.31 2.26 5.05
C ILE A 77 4.84 2.06 5.44
N GLU A 78 4.57 1.65 6.68
CA GLU A 78 3.20 1.48 7.19
C GLU A 78 2.38 2.77 7.06
N LYS A 79 2.99 3.91 7.42
CA LYS A 79 2.35 5.21 7.27
C LYS A 79 2.03 5.54 5.82
N MET A 80 2.98 5.32 4.90
CA MET A 80 2.75 5.54 3.47
C MET A 80 1.60 4.69 2.92
N ILE A 81 1.52 3.41 3.32
CA ILE A 81 0.43 2.52 2.90
C ILE A 81 -0.90 3.00 3.49
N SER A 82 -0.93 3.39 4.75
CA SER A 82 -2.13 3.91 5.41
C SER A 82 -2.65 5.17 4.69
N ASP A 83 -1.76 6.11 4.39
CA ASP A 83 -2.10 7.36 3.68
C ASP A 83 -2.66 7.05 2.28
N ALA A 84 -2.04 6.11 1.55
CA ALA A 84 -2.52 5.66 0.23
C ALA A 84 -3.90 4.96 0.30
N MET A 85 -4.14 4.14 1.34
CA MET A 85 -5.44 3.51 1.56
C MET A 85 -6.53 4.54 1.90
N GLU A 86 -6.19 5.57 2.67
CA GLU A 86 -7.10 6.66 2.98
C GLU A 86 -7.45 7.45 1.71
N GLU A 87 -6.47 7.78 0.87
CA GLU A 87 -6.69 8.46 -0.41
C GLU A 87 -7.59 7.63 -1.34
N LEU A 88 -7.35 6.31 -1.43
CA LEU A 88 -8.22 5.40 -2.18
C LEU A 88 -9.64 5.38 -1.63
N SER A 89 -9.81 5.37 -0.29
CA SER A 89 -11.11 5.45 0.36
C SER A 89 -11.84 6.75 0.03
N GLN A 90 -11.13 7.88 0.02
CA GLN A 90 -11.67 9.17 -0.40
C GLN A 90 -12.08 9.17 -1.88
N LYS A 91 -11.24 8.64 -2.77
CA LYS A 91 -11.56 8.48 -4.21
C LYS A 91 -12.80 7.60 -4.43
N ILE A 92 -12.94 6.50 -3.68
CA ILE A 92 -14.12 5.62 -3.74
C ILE A 92 -15.37 6.37 -3.27
N LYS A 93 -15.29 7.11 -2.15
CA LYS A 93 -16.40 7.93 -1.65
C LYS A 93 -16.81 9.00 -2.68
N GLY A 94 -15.85 9.69 -3.27
CA GLY A 94 -16.09 10.68 -4.34
C GLY A 94 -16.73 10.05 -5.58
N SER A 95 -16.28 8.86 -6.00
CA SER A 95 -16.88 8.12 -7.11
C SER A 95 -18.33 7.71 -6.83
N LYS A 96 -18.62 7.24 -5.61
CA LYS A 96 -19.99 6.93 -5.17
C LYS A 96 -20.89 8.17 -5.17
N GLN A 97 -20.39 9.31 -4.68
CA GLN A 97 -21.13 10.59 -4.71
C GLN A 97 -21.41 11.05 -6.13
N LYS A 98 -20.43 11.00 -7.03
CA LYS A 98 -20.62 11.30 -8.47
C LYS A 98 -21.68 10.40 -9.10
N ARG A 99 -21.64 9.09 -8.85
CA ARG A 99 -22.68 8.16 -9.34
C ARG A 99 -24.08 8.49 -8.83
N THR A 100 -24.22 8.87 -7.56
CA THR A 100 -25.50 9.31 -6.99
C THR A 100 -26.00 10.59 -7.66
N LEU A 101 -25.14 11.59 -7.84
CA LEU A 101 -25.48 12.84 -8.53
C LEU A 101 -25.90 12.59 -9.99
N THR A 102 -25.15 11.77 -10.73
CA THR A 102 -25.51 11.40 -12.11
C THR A 102 -26.84 10.66 -12.18
N ARG A 103 -27.12 9.76 -11.23
CA ARG A 103 -28.40 9.05 -11.15
C ARG A 103 -29.56 10.00 -10.83
N GLN A 104 -29.37 10.95 -9.92
CA GLN A 104 -30.36 11.98 -9.61
C GLN A 104 -30.61 12.89 -10.84
N TYR A 105 -29.55 13.32 -11.52
CA TYR A 105 -29.64 14.13 -12.74
C TYR A 105 -30.40 13.40 -13.86
N HIS A 106 -30.12 12.12 -14.08
CA HIS A 106 -30.88 11.30 -15.02
C HIS A 106 -32.34 11.06 -14.58
N SER A 107 -32.62 11.00 -13.27
CA SER A 107 -34.01 10.97 -12.81
C SER A 107 -34.73 12.29 -13.05
N TYR A 108 -34.10 13.45 -12.83
CA TYR A 108 -34.69 14.75 -13.15
C TYR A 108 -34.98 14.90 -14.65
N LEU A 109 -34.06 14.44 -15.51
CA LEU A 109 -34.27 14.39 -16.96
C LEU A 109 -35.42 13.47 -17.38
N ARG A 110 -35.67 12.37 -16.65
CA ARG A 110 -36.82 11.48 -16.91
C ARG A 110 -38.14 12.00 -16.33
N VAL A 111 -38.10 12.76 -15.24
CA VAL A 111 -39.28 13.26 -14.52
C VAL A 111 -39.80 14.58 -15.11
N MET A 112 -39.02 15.29 -15.94
CA MET A 112 -39.52 16.38 -16.79
C MET A 112 -39.79 15.93 -18.23
N PRO A 113 -40.98 15.38 -18.56
CA PRO A 113 -41.40 15.21 -19.95
C PRO A 113 -41.80 16.55 -20.61
N TYR A 114 -41.75 17.66 -19.86
CA TYR A 114 -42.21 18.98 -20.31
C TYR A 114 -41.12 19.85 -20.95
N GLY A 115 -39.86 19.41 -20.94
CA GLY A 115 -38.76 20.09 -21.63
C GLY A 115 -38.83 19.98 -23.16
N SER A 116 -39.62 19.04 -23.71
CA SER A 116 -39.85 18.91 -25.16
C SER A 116 -41.00 19.78 -25.68
N PHE A 117 -41.64 20.60 -24.83
CA PHE A 117 -42.77 21.46 -25.21
C PHE A 117 -42.41 22.95 -25.29
N ILE A 118 -41.15 23.35 -25.05
CA ILE A 118 -40.74 24.77 -25.10
C ILE A 118 -40.25 25.21 -26.50
N ASP A 119 -40.25 24.33 -27.50
CA ASP A 119 -39.87 24.71 -28.89
C ASP A 119 -41.02 24.56 -29.90
N LYS A 120 -42.26 24.78 -29.45
CA LYS A 120 -43.43 24.92 -30.33
C LYS A 120 -44.40 25.95 -29.78
N LYS A 121 -44.02 27.23 -29.75
CA LYS A 121 -44.98 28.34 -29.86
C LYS A 121 -44.29 29.64 -30.27
N LYS A 122 -44.56 29.98 -31.54
CA LYS A 122 -44.32 31.23 -32.29
C LYS A 122 -42.93 31.45 -32.84
#